data_AF-A0A7J3WXI4-F1
#
_entry.id   AF-A0A7J3WXI4-F1
#
_cell.length_a   1.000
_cell.length_b   1.000
_cell.length_c   1.000
_cell.angle_alpha   90.00
_cell.angle_beta   90.00
_cell.angle_gamma   90.00
#
_symmetry.space_group_name_H-M   'P 1'
#
loop_
_entity.id
_entity.type
_entity.pdbx_description
1 polymer ?
#
loop_
_entity_poly.entity_id
_entity_poly.type
_entity_poly.pdbx_seq_one_letter_code
_entity_poly.pdbx_strand_id
1 'polypeptide(L)'
;MKSRVIAEVVEFRIEFRMEEEVRELAKRAMEIMEFAEDEFAESYARGALAISKTVAKVYQLCQPIKVYVGWVFEDLRTADVVAGYFKAFFRVKKEWKKINSRQLPAVFIDFEEWITFYSIRSHPLHPLDIIALRYLKNTNMRRALKQLARDLAGFFKECGGEVEWGVEDG
;
A
#
# COMPACT_ATOMS: atom_id res chain seq x y z
N MET A 1 11.02 10.79 17.84
CA MET A 1 11.92 10.82 16.66
C MET A 1 11.08 10.73 15.41
N LYS A 2 11.25 11.62 14.42
CA LYS A 2 10.51 11.52 13.14
C LYS A 2 11.11 10.38 12.31
N SER A 3 10.26 9.53 11.74
CA SER A 3 10.70 8.48 10.82
C SER A 3 11.15 9.10 9.50
N ARG A 4 12.32 8.68 9.00
CA ARG A 4 12.85 9.06 7.67
C ARG A 4 12.58 7.93 6.69
N VAL A 5 11.97 8.22 5.54
CA VAL A 5 11.84 7.24 4.44
C VAL A 5 13.24 7.00 3.86
N ILE A 6 13.62 5.73 3.75
CA ILE A 6 14.94 5.29 3.23
C ILE A 6 14.83 4.62 1.86
N ALA A 7 13.66 4.09 1.55
CA ALA A 7 13.35 3.47 0.28
C ALA A 7 11.83 3.59 0.08
N GLU A 8 11.46 3.81 -1.17
CA GLU A 8 10.07 3.82 -1.60
C GLU A 8 9.94 2.89 -2.79
N VAL A 9 8.98 1.97 -2.72
CA VAL A 9 8.64 1.07 -3.82
C VAL A 9 7.26 1.47 -4.31
N VAL A 10 7.16 1.84 -5.58
CA VAL A 10 5.91 2.22 -6.24
C VAL A 10 5.55 1.12 -7.21
N GLU A 11 4.33 0.62 -7.09
CA GLU A 11 3.79 -0.45 -7.92
C GLU A 11 2.56 0.06 -8.64
N PHE A 12 2.60 0.07 -9.97
CA PHE A 12 1.54 0.64 -10.79
C PHE A 12 0.40 -0.35 -11.02
N ARG A 13 -0.82 0.18 -11.14
CA ARG A 13 -2.07 -0.58 -11.29
C ARG A 13 -2.07 -1.61 -12.42
N ILE A 14 -1.28 -1.43 -13.47
CA ILE A 14 -1.20 -2.38 -14.60
C ILE A 14 -0.60 -3.73 -14.15
N GLU A 15 0.15 -3.76 -13.05
CA GLU A 15 0.94 -4.92 -12.64
C GLU A 15 0.42 -5.63 -11.37
N PHE A 16 -0.34 -4.97 -10.48
CA PHE A 16 -0.79 -5.59 -9.22
C PHE A 16 -2.12 -6.36 -9.29
N ARG A 17 -2.96 -6.13 -10.30
CA ARG A 17 -4.25 -6.83 -10.45
C ARG A 17 -4.62 -7.07 -11.89
N MET A 18 -4.89 -8.33 -12.23
CA MET A 18 -5.64 -8.64 -13.45
C MET A 18 -7.00 -7.91 -13.39
N GLU A 19 -7.49 -7.40 -14.52
CA GLU A 19 -8.78 -6.70 -14.62
C GLU A 19 -9.91 -7.49 -13.92
N GLU A 20 -9.82 -8.81 -13.99
CA GLU A 20 -10.72 -9.78 -13.36
C GLU A 20 -10.71 -9.72 -11.82
N GLU A 21 -9.56 -9.50 -11.17
CA GLU A 21 -9.47 -9.37 -9.71
C GLU A 21 -10.04 -8.03 -9.22
N VAL A 22 -9.89 -6.97 -10.02
CA VAL A 22 -10.53 -5.67 -9.73
C VAL A 22 -12.04 -5.80 -9.86
N ARG A 23 -12.51 -6.49 -10.90
CA ARG A 23 -13.93 -6.75 -11.15
C ARG A 23 -14.55 -7.59 -10.05
N GLU A 24 -13.87 -8.65 -9.64
CA GLU A 24 -14.31 -9.55 -8.57
C GLU A 24 -14.33 -8.83 -7.21
N LEU A 25 -13.33 -7.99 -6.92
CA LEU A 25 -13.35 -7.14 -5.72
C LEU A 25 -14.53 -6.16 -5.74
N ALA A 26 -14.78 -5.51 -6.88
CA ALA A 26 -15.89 -4.59 -7.03
C ALA A 26 -17.24 -5.32 -6.89
N LYS A 27 -17.37 -6.52 -7.46
CA LYS A 27 -18.56 -7.37 -7.34
C LYS A 27 -18.82 -7.75 -5.89
N ARG A 28 -17.82 -8.28 -5.18
CA ARG A 28 -17.93 -8.63 -3.75
C ARG A 28 -18.24 -7.41 -2.88
N ALA A 29 -17.65 -6.26 -3.18
CA ALA A 29 -17.96 -5.03 -2.47
C ALA A 29 -19.43 -4.62 -2.69
N MET A 30 -19.95 -4.74 -3.91
CA MET A 30 -21.37 -4.49 -4.18
C MET A 30 -22.29 -5.46 -3.46
N GLU A 31 -21.98 -6.75 -3.48
CA GLU A 31 -22.73 -7.78 -2.74
C GLU A 31 -22.73 -7.48 -1.23
N ILE A 32 -21.58 -7.14 -0.63
CA ILE A 32 -21.52 -6.79 0.79
C ILE A 32 -22.35 -5.53 1.07
N MET A 33 -22.32 -4.51 0.22
CA MET A 33 -23.15 -3.30 0.42
C MET A 33 -24.65 -3.58 0.32
N GLU A 34 -25.07 -4.54 -0.52
CA GLU A 34 -26.48 -4.90 -0.69
C GLU A 34 -27.03 -5.65 0.54
N PHE A 35 -26.18 -6.41 1.23
CA PHE A 35 -26.56 -7.23 2.38
C PHE A 35 -25.95 -6.78 3.72
N ALA A 36 -25.32 -5.61 3.79
CA ALA A 36 -24.70 -5.13 5.02
C ALA A 36 -25.77 -4.75 6.05
N GLU A 37 -25.82 -5.47 7.16
CA GLU A 37 -26.68 -5.15 8.31
C GLU A 37 -25.98 -4.24 9.34
N ASP A 38 -24.66 -4.05 9.20
CA ASP A 38 -23.85 -3.26 10.10
C ASP A 38 -22.93 -2.26 9.37
N GLU A 39 -22.69 -1.12 10.03
CA GLU A 39 -21.89 0.01 9.52
C GLU A 39 -20.43 -0.39 9.20
N PHE A 40 -19.94 -1.45 9.84
CA PHE A 40 -18.58 -1.95 9.64
C PHE A 40 -18.45 -2.69 8.30
N ALA A 41 -19.39 -3.57 7.96
CA ALA A 41 -19.44 -4.25 6.66
C ALA A 41 -19.60 -3.26 5.50
N GLU A 42 -20.46 -2.26 5.66
CA GLU A 42 -20.68 -1.21 4.67
C GLU A 42 -19.41 -0.36 4.45
N SER A 43 -18.75 0.06 5.54
CA SER A 43 -17.50 0.83 5.48
C SER A 43 -16.36 0.04 4.83
N TYR A 44 -16.27 -1.25 5.13
CA TYR A 44 -15.29 -2.14 4.50
C TYR A 44 -15.52 -2.24 2.99
N ALA A 45 -16.76 -2.50 2.56
CA ALA A 45 -17.10 -2.65 1.15
C ALA A 45 -16.84 -1.36 0.35
N ARG A 46 -17.24 -0.21 0.91
CA ARG A 46 -16.97 1.10 0.31
C ARG A 46 -15.47 1.41 0.24
N GLY A 47 -14.71 1.04 1.27
CA GLY A 47 -13.26 1.10 1.28
C GLY A 47 -12.63 0.27 0.17
N ALA A 48 -13.03 -1.01 0.04
CA ALA A 48 -12.54 -1.90 -1.00
C ALA A 48 -12.84 -1.37 -2.41
N LEU A 49 -14.07 -0.92 -2.66
CA LEU A 49 -14.47 -0.34 -3.93
C LEU A 49 -13.68 0.93 -4.25
N ALA A 50 -13.40 1.78 -3.26
CA ALA A 50 -12.63 2.99 -3.47
C ALA A 50 -11.14 2.70 -3.74
N ILE A 51 -10.55 1.71 -3.07
CA ILE A 51 -9.19 1.20 -3.37
C ILE A 51 -9.10 0.64 -4.79
N SER A 52 -10.19 0.12 -5.37
CA SER A 52 -10.20 -0.37 -6.76
C SER A 52 -9.83 0.72 -7.79
N LYS A 53 -9.96 2.00 -7.44
CA LYS A 53 -9.59 3.15 -8.28
C LYS A 53 -8.14 3.61 -8.12
N THR A 54 -7.35 2.92 -7.31
CA THR A 54 -5.94 3.26 -7.06
C THR A 54 -5.12 3.21 -8.35
N VAL A 55 -4.27 4.22 -8.57
CA VAL A 55 -3.31 4.34 -9.67
C VAL A 55 -2.02 3.57 -9.38
N ALA A 56 -1.55 3.66 -8.13
CA ALA A 56 -0.37 2.95 -7.68
C ALA A 56 -0.46 2.60 -6.19
N LYS A 57 0.11 1.47 -5.81
CA LYS A 57 0.39 1.11 -4.41
C LYS A 57 1.82 1.52 -4.09
N VAL A 58 2.03 2.03 -2.88
CA VAL A 58 3.34 2.55 -2.45
C VAL A 58 3.71 1.94 -1.12
N TYR A 59 4.96 1.49 -0.99
CA TYR A 59 5.56 1.04 0.25
C TYR A 59 6.67 2.02 0.66
N GLN A 60 6.49 2.70 1.80
CA GLN A 60 7.51 3.56 2.39
C GLN A 60 8.24 2.81 3.49
N LEU A 61 9.47 2.39 3.23
CA LEU A 61 10.32 1.77 4.23
C LEU A 61 11.10 2.86 4.95
N CYS A 62 11.07 2.85 6.28
CA CYS A 62 11.51 3.96 7.11
C CYS A 62 12.56 3.57 8.17
N GLN A 63 13.33 4.56 8.61
CA GLN A 63 14.20 4.51 9.79
C GLN A 63 13.69 5.47 10.88
N PRO A 64 13.50 5.04 12.16
CA PRO A 64 13.64 3.67 12.66
C PRO A 64 12.66 2.71 11.96
N ILE A 65 12.98 1.40 12.02
CA ILE A 65 12.32 0.34 11.24
C ILE A 65 10.81 0.46 11.36
N LYS A 66 10.20 0.88 10.27
CA LYS A 66 8.76 1.07 10.12
C LYS A 66 8.40 1.00 8.64
N VAL A 67 7.19 0.57 8.32
CA VAL A 67 6.68 0.57 6.96
C VAL A 67 5.31 1.25 6.93
N TYR A 68 5.11 2.14 5.97
CA TYR A 68 3.79 2.61 5.60
C TYR A 68 3.41 2.01 4.26
N VAL A 69 2.15 1.62 4.12
CA VAL A 69 1.55 1.26 2.84
C VAL A 69 0.57 2.35 2.45
N GLY A 70 0.60 2.72 1.18
CA GLY A 70 -0.28 3.75 0.65
C GLY A 70 -0.83 3.43 -0.72
N TRP A 71 -1.89 4.15 -1.04
CA TRP A 71 -2.61 4.08 -2.31
C TRP A 71 -2.68 5.48 -2.89
N VAL A 72 -2.31 5.61 -4.17
CA VAL A 72 -2.33 6.86 -4.93
C VAL A 72 -3.57 6.91 -5.81
N PHE A 73 -4.24 8.05 -5.86
CA PHE A 73 -5.50 8.23 -6.58
C PHE A 73 -5.36 9.30 -7.67
N GLU A 74 -6.22 9.22 -8.70
CA GLU A 74 -6.26 10.24 -9.76
C GLU A 74 -6.75 11.59 -9.25
N ASP A 75 -7.61 11.59 -8.23
CA ASP A 75 -8.29 12.80 -7.73
C ASP A 75 -8.40 12.83 -6.20
N LEU A 76 -8.45 14.05 -5.65
CA LEU A 76 -8.46 14.28 -4.20
C LEU A 76 -9.74 13.76 -3.54
N ARG A 77 -10.88 13.82 -4.25
CA ARG A 77 -12.17 13.39 -3.71
C ARG A 77 -12.16 11.89 -3.42
N THR A 78 -11.62 11.08 -4.32
CA THR A 78 -11.46 9.64 -4.11
C THR A 78 -10.53 9.36 -2.93
N ALA A 79 -9.39 10.05 -2.85
CA ALA A 79 -8.45 9.91 -1.73
C ALA A 79 -9.09 10.29 -0.39
N ASP A 80 -9.89 11.35 -0.32
CA ASP A 80 -10.57 11.78 0.90
C ASP A 80 -11.63 10.78 1.36
N VAL A 81 -12.37 10.19 0.42
CA VAL A 81 -13.34 9.13 0.71
C VAL A 81 -12.64 7.90 1.31
N VAL A 82 -11.53 7.44 0.69
CA VAL A 82 -10.74 6.32 1.22
C VAL A 82 -10.18 6.64 2.60
N ALA A 83 -9.62 7.83 2.78
CA ALA A 83 -9.11 8.28 4.07
C ALA A 83 -10.21 8.31 5.14
N GLY A 84 -11.45 8.67 4.77
CA GLY A 84 -12.62 8.61 5.64
C GLY A 84 -12.87 7.20 6.17
N TYR A 85 -12.96 6.21 5.27
CA TYR A 85 -13.17 4.82 5.67
C TYR A 85 -12.00 4.24 6.45
N PHE A 86 -10.76 4.54 6.05
CA PHE A 86 -9.58 4.02 6.73
C PHE A 86 -9.41 4.55 8.14
N LYS A 87 -9.87 5.78 8.43
CA LYS A 87 -9.79 6.35 9.78
C LYS A 87 -10.60 5.55 10.81
N ALA A 88 -11.59 4.77 10.39
CA ALA A 88 -12.32 3.89 11.29
C ALA A 88 -11.46 2.73 11.81
N PHE A 89 -10.38 2.38 11.11
CA PHE A 89 -9.57 1.19 11.37
C PHE A 89 -8.11 1.49 11.66
N PHE A 90 -7.58 2.58 11.10
CA PHE A 90 -6.15 2.83 10.98
C PHE A 90 -5.81 4.28 11.26
N ARG A 91 -4.55 4.51 11.63
CA ARG A 91 -3.97 5.86 11.61
C ARG A 91 -3.65 6.27 10.17
N VAL A 92 -4.43 7.22 9.65
CA VAL A 92 -4.32 7.69 8.27
C VAL A 92 -3.45 8.93 8.15
N LYS A 93 -2.53 8.90 7.18
CA LYS A 93 -1.76 10.05 6.71
C LYS A 93 -2.12 10.33 5.25
N LYS A 94 -2.37 11.60 4.91
CA LYS A 94 -2.56 12.03 3.52
C LYS A 94 -1.31 12.77 3.05
N GLU A 95 -0.86 12.45 1.84
CA GLU A 95 0.30 13.08 1.21
C GLU A 95 0.05 13.34 -0.27
N TRP A 96 0.88 14.17 -0.89
CA TRP A 96 0.95 14.31 -2.34
C TRP A 96 2.18 13.57 -2.86
N LYS A 97 2.00 12.78 -3.91
CA LYS A 97 3.05 12.00 -4.56
C LYS A 97 3.31 12.51 -5.97
N LYS A 98 4.59 12.71 -6.30
CA LYS A 98 5.00 12.98 -7.66
C LYS A 98 5.17 11.66 -8.40
N ILE A 99 4.28 11.37 -9.34
CA ILE A 99 4.31 10.16 -10.17
C ILE A 99 4.18 10.59 -11.63
N ASN A 100 5.10 10.16 -12.50
CA ASN A 100 5.11 10.51 -13.93
C ASN A 100 4.91 12.02 -14.17
N SER A 101 5.65 12.85 -13.41
CA SER A 101 5.56 14.32 -13.41
C SER A 101 4.24 14.94 -12.94
N ARG A 102 3.26 14.14 -12.51
CA ARG A 102 1.99 14.60 -11.93
C ARG A 102 2.08 14.60 -10.41
N GLN A 103 1.48 15.59 -9.74
CA GLN A 103 1.21 15.49 -8.30
C GLN A 103 -0.15 14.84 -8.09
N LEU A 104 -0.16 13.69 -7.42
CA LEU A 104 -1.34 12.88 -7.16
C LEU A 104 -1.55 12.70 -5.65
N PRO A 105 -2.80 12.74 -5.16
CA PRO A 105 -3.08 12.51 -3.76
C PRO A 105 -2.88 11.05 -3.38
N ALA A 106 -2.33 10.82 -2.19
CA ALA A 106 -2.06 9.50 -1.64
C ALA A 106 -2.54 9.38 -0.19
N VAL A 107 -3.03 8.19 0.15
CA VAL A 107 -3.48 7.84 1.49
C VAL A 107 -2.56 6.74 2.02
N PHE A 108 -1.88 6.99 3.12
CA PHE A 108 -0.96 6.08 3.79
C PHE A 108 -1.52 5.64 5.14
N ILE A 109 -1.25 4.38 5.49
CA ILE A 109 -1.52 3.81 6.81
C ILE A 109 -0.31 3.01 7.28
N ASP A 110 -0.30 2.69 8.57
CA ASP A 110 0.69 1.79 9.15
C ASP A 110 0.56 0.37 8.58
N PHE A 111 1.66 -0.19 8.07
CA PHE A 111 1.62 -1.50 7.44
C PHE A 111 1.38 -2.64 8.44
N GLU A 112 1.81 -2.52 9.70
CA GLU A 112 1.54 -3.55 10.71
C GLU A 112 0.05 -3.60 11.08
N GLU A 113 -0.59 -2.43 11.16
CA GLU A 113 -2.05 -2.35 11.36
C GLU A 113 -2.78 -2.96 10.14
N TRP A 114 -2.36 -2.59 8.92
CA TRP A 114 -2.92 -3.12 7.68
C TRP A 114 -2.80 -4.64 7.57
N ILE A 115 -1.62 -5.20 7.77
CA ILE A 115 -1.38 -6.64 7.57
C ILE A 115 -2.12 -7.47 8.60
N THR A 116 -2.27 -6.97 9.83
CA THR A 116 -3.06 -7.61 10.87
C THR A 116 -4.52 -7.70 10.46
N PHE A 117 -5.08 -6.59 9.96
CA PHE A 117 -6.44 -6.54 9.42
C PHE A 117 -6.62 -7.47 8.21
N TYR A 118 -5.67 -7.44 7.27
CA TYR A 118 -5.71 -8.21 6.02
C TYR A 118 -5.58 -9.73 6.27
N SER A 119 -4.75 -10.14 7.24
CA SER A 119 -4.51 -11.54 7.58
C SER A 119 -5.73 -12.21 8.21
N ILE A 120 -6.52 -11.47 8.99
CA ILE A 120 -7.80 -11.96 9.56
C ILE A 120 -8.77 -12.39 8.46
N ARG A 121 -8.63 -11.83 7.25
CA ARG A 121 -9.51 -12.10 6.10
C ARG A 121 -8.97 -13.18 5.14
N SER A 122 -7.90 -13.89 5.51
CA SER A 122 -7.31 -15.00 4.75
C SER A 122 -6.94 -14.66 3.30
N HIS A 123 -6.65 -13.39 3.02
CA HIS A 123 -6.20 -12.98 1.69
C HIS A 123 -4.74 -13.40 1.46
N PRO A 124 -4.37 -13.88 0.26
CA PRO A 124 -2.99 -14.17 -0.08
C PRO A 124 -2.16 -12.89 0.02
N LEU A 125 -0.96 -13.01 0.61
CA LEU A 125 -0.02 -11.90 0.73
C LEU A 125 0.66 -11.65 -0.62
N HIS A 126 0.78 -10.38 -0.99
CA HIS A 126 1.56 -10.01 -2.16
C HIS A 126 3.06 -10.18 -1.88
N PRO A 127 3.91 -10.49 -2.88
CA PRO A 127 5.37 -10.53 -2.69
C PRO A 127 5.95 -9.29 -1.99
N LEU A 128 5.50 -8.09 -2.33
CA LEU A 128 5.92 -6.86 -1.63
C LEU A 128 5.47 -6.79 -0.17
N ASP A 129 4.31 -7.38 0.18
CA ASP A 129 3.87 -7.50 1.58
C ASP A 129 4.82 -8.42 2.36
N ILE A 130 5.32 -9.49 1.73
CA ILE A 130 6.29 -10.41 2.35
C ILE A 130 7.63 -9.69 2.59
N ILE A 131 8.10 -8.89 1.62
CA ILE A 131 9.34 -8.10 1.76
C ILE A 131 9.20 -7.07 2.88
N ALA A 132 8.09 -6.34 2.93
CA ALA A 132 7.79 -5.39 4.00
C ALA A 132 7.77 -6.06 5.38
N LEU A 133 7.13 -7.24 5.51
CA LEU A 133 7.14 -8.03 6.74
C LEU A 133 8.54 -8.46 7.17
N ARG A 134 9.38 -8.91 6.23
CA ARG A 134 10.78 -9.30 6.52
C ARG A 134 11.59 -8.09 7.00
N TYR A 135 11.38 -6.92 6.40
CA TYR A 135 12.03 -5.69 6.83
C TYR A 135 11.66 -5.34 8.29
N LEU A 136 10.37 -5.37 8.63
CA LEU A 136 9.87 -5.09 9.98
C LEU A 136 10.37 -6.05 11.06
N LYS A 137 10.54 -7.34 10.72
CA LYS A 137 11.01 -8.36 11.66
C LYS A 137 12.47 -8.19 12.10
N ASN A 138 13.23 -7.28 11.46
CA ASN A 138 14.59 -7.01 11.88
C ASN A 138 14.61 -5.99 13.03
N THR A 139 15.47 -6.23 14.02
CA THR A 139 15.75 -5.25 15.09
C THR A 139 17.02 -4.44 14.81
N ASN A 140 17.86 -4.90 13.87
CA ASN A 140 19.10 -4.26 13.47
C ASN A 140 18.96 -3.61 12.09
N MET A 141 19.10 -2.29 12.03
CA MET A 141 18.91 -1.50 10.81
C MET A 141 19.86 -1.92 9.66
N ARG A 142 21.14 -2.19 9.96
CA ARG A 142 22.11 -2.61 8.94
C ARG A 142 21.73 -3.96 8.33
N ARG A 143 21.23 -4.89 9.15
CA ARG A 143 20.73 -6.18 8.68
C ARG A 143 19.45 -6.00 7.86
N ALA A 144 18.52 -5.17 8.33
CA ALA A 144 17.28 -4.85 7.65
C ALA A 144 17.53 -4.29 6.24
N LEU A 145 18.46 -3.33 6.10
CA LEU A 145 18.84 -2.74 4.83
C LEU A 145 19.47 -3.74 3.86
N LYS A 146 20.41 -4.58 4.34
CA LYS A 146 21.03 -5.61 3.51
C LYS A 146 20.02 -6.64 3.01
N GLN A 147 19.08 -7.04 3.87
CA GLN A 147 18.02 -7.97 3.50
C GLN A 147 17.07 -7.33 2.49
N LEU A 148 16.63 -6.09 2.76
CA LEU A 148 15.75 -5.33 1.87
C LEU A 148 16.36 -5.19 0.46
N ALA A 149 17.63 -4.80 0.35
CA ALA A 149 18.29 -4.65 -0.94
C ALA A 149 18.30 -5.97 -1.74
N ARG A 150 18.54 -7.11 -1.07
CA ARG A 150 18.50 -8.44 -1.71
C ARG A 150 17.10 -8.83 -2.15
N ASP A 151 16.12 -8.63 -1.28
CA ASP A 151 14.72 -8.96 -1.55
C ASP A 151 14.17 -8.13 -2.72
N LEU A 152 14.42 -6.82 -2.73
CA LEU A 152 14.00 -5.94 -3.83
C LEU A 152 14.72 -6.28 -5.14
N ALA A 153 16.03 -6.53 -5.11
CA ALA A 153 16.76 -6.95 -6.30
C ALA A 153 16.23 -8.27 -6.88
N GLY A 154 15.83 -9.23 -6.03
CA GLY A 154 15.16 -10.45 -6.45
C GLY A 154 13.81 -10.18 -7.10
N PHE A 155 12.96 -9.39 -6.43
CA PHE A 155 11.63 -9.01 -6.92
C PHE A 155 11.69 -8.32 -8.29
N PHE A 156 12.51 -7.28 -8.44
CA PHE A 156 12.60 -6.55 -9.71
C PHE A 156 13.17 -7.40 -10.86
N LYS A 157 14.09 -8.33 -10.56
CA LYS A 157 14.60 -9.27 -11.56
C LYS A 157 13.52 -10.21 -12.08
N GLU A 158 12.59 -10.63 -11.23
CA GLU A 158 11.48 -11.52 -11.60
C GLU A 158 10.35 -10.77 -12.31
N CYS A 159 10.06 -9.53 -11.91
CA CYS A 159 8.94 -8.74 -12.43
C CYS A 159 9.30 -7.83 -13.62
N GLY A 160 10.57 -7.70 -13.99
CA GLY A 160 11.01 -6.87 -15.13
C GLY A 160 10.94 -5.36 -14.88
N GLY A 161 10.90 -4.92 -13.62
CA GLY A 161 10.78 -3.50 -13.26
C GLY A 161 12.10 -2.72 -13.37
N GLU A 162 12.00 -1.41 -13.63
CA GLU A 162 13.14 -0.48 -13.61
C GLU A 162 13.42 0.00 -12.19
N VAL A 163 14.70 -0.02 -11.77
CA VAL A 163 15.13 0.50 -10.47
C VAL A 163 15.75 1.86 -10.66
N GLU A 164 15.01 2.92 -10.31
CA GLU A 164 15.59 4.27 -10.17
C GLU A 164 16.22 4.41 -8.78
N TRP A 165 17.55 4.37 -8.72
CA TRP A 165 18.28 4.73 -7.50
C TRP A 165 18.29 6.25 -7.39
N GLY A 166 17.46 6.79 -6.50
CA GLY A 166 17.54 8.19 -6.09
C GLY A 166 18.87 8.45 -5.38
N VAL A 167 19.87 8.90 -6.12
CA VAL A 167 21.05 9.53 -5.55
C VAL A 167 20.64 10.97 -5.26
N GLU A 168 20.48 11.33 -3.98
CA GLU A 168 20.57 12.75 -3.60
C GLU A 168 22.03 13.16 -3.85
N ASP A 169 22.32 13.65 -5.05
CA ASP A 169 23.57 14.35 -5.34
C ASP A 169 23.53 15.71 -4.61
N GLY A 170 24.34 15.85 -3.56
CA GLY A 170 24.78 17.13 -2.98
C GLY A 170 24.11 17.56 -1.69
#